data_AF-A0A4R5EPX9-F1
#
_entry.id   AF-A0A4R5EPX9-F1
#
_cell.length_a   1.000
_cell.length_b   1.000
_cell.length_c   1.000
_cell.angle_alpha   90.00
_cell.angle_beta   90.00
_cell.angle_gamma   90.00
#
_symmetry.space_group_name_H-M   'P 1'
#
loop_
_entity.id
_entity.type
_entity.pdbx_description
1 polymer ?
#
loop_
_entity_poly.entity_id
_entity_poly.type
_entity_poly.pdbx_seq_one_letter_code
_entity_poly.pdbx_strand_id
1 'polypeptide(L)'
;MNWPTERELPEGRHRLLKEFVMTEIDKRPAKRRVPRLAMLAPVLGLAVAAAVSVPLLFGGTPAYAVEKRPDGLIDITLNEVKNPEQLQEDLRAAGAEVVVNYIPMGKKCSPQPRSSHFLGKEEARLAVFPSPEPGRFTIDPRVIGEGQTGVLEFSVSENNGGVVAGIWARVGQNPIAECELVDTTDAPLLH
;
A
#
# COMPACT_ATOMS: atom_id res chain seq x y z
N MET A 1 -12.57 38.98 -5.06
CA MET A 1 -12.53 37.70 -4.33
C MET A 1 -13.95 37.37 -3.91
N ASN A 2 -14.54 36.29 -4.41
CA ASN A 2 -15.78 35.77 -3.85
C ASN A 2 -15.88 34.26 -4.14
N TRP A 3 -15.76 33.45 -3.11
CA TRP A 3 -16.01 32.01 -3.15
C TRP A 3 -17.49 31.79 -2.83
N PRO A 4 -18.22 30.89 -3.52
CA PRO A 4 -19.62 30.67 -3.19
C PRO A 4 -19.75 29.91 -1.87
N THR A 5 -20.66 30.41 -1.05
CA THR A 5 -21.10 29.89 0.26
C THR A 5 -21.61 28.45 0.15
N GLU A 6 -21.31 27.68 1.21
CA GLU A 6 -21.91 26.41 1.62
C GLU A 6 -23.25 26.10 0.91
N ARG A 7 -23.32 25.00 0.16
CA ARG A 7 -24.59 24.50 -0.37
C ARG A 7 -25.43 24.01 0.80
N GLU A 8 -26.43 24.80 1.20
CA GLU A 8 -27.47 24.38 2.14
C GLU A 8 -28.12 23.08 1.64
N LEU A 9 -27.85 21.98 2.35
CA LEU A 9 -28.54 20.71 2.17
C LEU A 9 -29.84 20.74 3.00
N PRO A 10 -30.98 20.26 2.47
CA PRO A 10 -32.27 20.32 3.15
C PRO A 10 -32.28 19.53 4.48
N GLU A 11 -32.85 20.14 5.53
CA GLU A 11 -32.77 19.73 6.95
C GLU A 11 -33.25 18.29 7.28
N GLY A 12 -33.86 17.58 6.33
CA GLY A 12 -34.32 16.19 6.54
C GLY A 12 -33.24 15.12 6.43
N ARG A 13 -32.11 15.38 5.75
CA ARG A 13 -31.12 14.33 5.45
C ARG A 13 -30.09 14.09 6.56
N HIS A 14 -29.87 15.10 7.41
CA HIS A 14 -28.94 15.00 8.54
C HIS A 14 -29.43 14.03 9.62
N ARG A 15 -30.75 13.91 9.80
CA ARG A 15 -31.34 13.05 10.82
C ARG A 15 -31.22 11.57 10.45
N LEU A 16 -31.46 11.23 9.18
CA LEU A 16 -31.31 9.86 8.67
C LEU A 16 -29.86 9.39 8.72
N LEU A 17 -28.88 10.26 8.40
CA LEU A 17 -27.46 9.92 8.51
C LEU A 17 -27.01 9.70 9.96
N LYS A 18 -27.49 10.52 10.92
CA LYS A 18 -27.17 10.31 12.34
C LYS A 18 -27.72 8.98 12.87
N GLU A 19 -28.96 8.63 12.53
CA GLU A 19 -29.57 7.37 12.97
C GLU A 19 -28.88 6.15 12.32
N PHE A 20 -28.50 6.24 11.04
CA PHE A 20 -27.80 5.15 10.36
C PHE A 20 -26.40 4.92 10.93
N VAL A 21 -25.63 6.00 11.16
CA VAL A 21 -24.28 5.91 11.77
C VAL A 21 -24.35 5.42 13.22
N MET A 22 -25.34 5.83 14.01
CA MET A 22 -25.48 5.37 15.39
C MET A 22 -25.88 3.89 15.50
N THR A 23 -26.62 3.35 14.52
CA THR A 23 -27.03 1.94 14.50
C THR A 23 -25.88 0.99 14.12
N GLU A 24 -24.88 1.48 13.37
CA GLU A 24 -23.72 0.68 12.96
C GLU A 24 -22.62 0.62 14.05
N ILE A 25 -22.51 1.64 14.89
CA ILE A 25 -21.51 1.71 15.98
C ILE A 25 -21.82 0.72 17.12
N ASP A 26 -23.08 0.33 17.31
CA ASP A 26 -23.51 -0.52 18.42
C ASP A 26 -23.34 -2.04 18.15
N LYS A 27 -22.83 -2.42 16.97
CA LYS A 27 -22.50 -3.81 16.62
C LYS A 27 -21.01 -4.13 16.76
N ARG A 28 -20.34 -3.58 17.78
CA ARG A 28 -19.00 -4.06 18.17
C ARG A 28 -19.15 -5.30 19.06
N PRO A 29 -18.73 -6.50 18.63
CA PRO A 29 -18.78 -7.66 19.51
C PRO A 29 -17.88 -7.44 20.72
N ALA A 30 -18.45 -7.66 21.90
CA ALA A 30 -17.79 -7.53 23.19
C ALA A 30 -16.50 -8.36 23.24
N LYS A 31 -15.43 -7.77 23.78
CA LYS A 31 -14.13 -8.40 24.07
C LYS A 31 -14.32 -9.79 24.68
N ARG A 32 -14.05 -10.83 23.89
CA ARG A 32 -14.01 -12.21 24.39
C ARG A 32 -12.74 -12.37 25.23
N ARG A 33 -12.91 -12.56 26.53
CA ARG A 33 -11.82 -12.91 27.45
C ARG A 33 -11.19 -14.21 26.96
N VAL A 34 -9.87 -14.20 26.76
CA VAL A 34 -9.05 -15.39 26.57
C VAL A 34 -9.17 -16.30 27.80
N PRO A 35 -9.63 -17.56 27.66
CA PRO A 35 -9.45 -18.55 28.70
C PRO A 35 -8.03 -19.10 28.63
N ARG A 36 -7.41 -19.20 29.80
CA ARG A 36 -6.09 -19.78 30.04
C ARG A 36 -6.07 -21.25 29.61
N LEU A 37 -4.98 -21.60 28.93
CA LEU A 37 -4.24 -22.86 28.97
C LEU A 37 -5.04 -24.13 29.32
N ALA A 38 -5.28 -24.98 28.32
CA ALA A 38 -5.39 -26.41 28.50
C ALA A 38 -4.65 -27.10 27.34
N MET A 39 -3.61 -27.86 27.70
CA MET A 39 -2.97 -28.85 26.83
C MET A 39 -4.02 -29.81 26.24
N LEU A 40 -3.85 -30.22 24.97
CA LEU A 40 -3.59 -31.62 24.56
C LEU A 40 -3.72 -31.82 23.02
N ALA A 41 -2.60 -32.25 22.43
CA ALA A 41 -2.44 -33.25 21.34
C ALA A 41 -2.81 -32.92 19.86
N PRO A 42 -2.10 -33.56 18.89
CA PRO A 42 -1.78 -33.01 17.58
C PRO A 42 -2.62 -33.56 16.43
N VAL A 43 -2.83 -32.78 15.37
CA VAL A 43 -3.31 -33.27 14.08
C VAL A 43 -2.54 -32.58 12.96
N LEU A 44 -2.01 -33.40 12.05
CA LEU A 44 -1.19 -33.02 10.92
C LEU A 44 -1.86 -31.98 10.01
N GLY A 45 -1.06 -31.02 9.59
CA GLY A 45 -1.38 -30.05 8.55
C GLY A 45 -0.22 -29.07 8.42
N LEU A 46 0.90 -29.52 7.83
CA LEU A 46 2.01 -28.67 7.44
C LEU A 46 1.55 -27.76 6.28
N ALA A 47 0.83 -26.69 6.61
CA ALA A 47 0.83 -25.49 5.80
C ALA A 47 2.01 -24.66 6.31
N VAL A 48 3.13 -24.74 5.60
CA VAL A 48 4.26 -23.85 5.82
C VAL A 48 3.80 -22.46 5.35
N ALA A 49 3.21 -21.68 6.25
CA ALA A 49 3.14 -20.24 6.08
C ALA A 49 4.59 -19.76 6.14
N ALA A 50 5.22 -19.57 4.98
CA ALA A 50 6.50 -18.90 4.89
C ALA A 50 6.26 -17.41 5.18
N ALA A 51 6.12 -17.08 6.46
CA ALA A 51 6.35 -15.72 6.91
C ALA A 51 7.84 -15.47 6.72
N VAL A 52 8.20 -14.68 5.71
CA VAL A 52 9.55 -14.12 5.63
C VAL A 52 9.63 -13.05 6.72
N SER A 53 9.81 -13.49 7.95
CA SER A 53 10.12 -12.61 9.07
C SER A 53 11.63 -12.42 9.09
N VAL A 54 12.11 -11.27 8.61
CA VAL A 54 13.51 -10.87 8.79
C VAL A 54 13.78 -10.84 10.30
N PRO A 55 14.80 -11.56 10.82
CA PRO A 55 15.05 -11.65 12.25
C PRO A 55 15.51 -10.27 12.78
N LEU A 56 14.64 -9.63 13.56
CA LEU A 56 14.93 -8.40 14.29
C LEU A 56 15.85 -8.72 15.47
N LEU A 57 17.16 -8.55 15.27
CA LEU A 57 18.14 -8.61 16.37
C LEU A 57 18.09 -7.37 17.29
N PHE A 58 17.22 -6.39 17.02
CA PHE A 58 17.09 -5.17 17.82
C PHE A 58 15.61 -4.76 17.92
N GLY A 59 15.11 -4.54 19.13
CA GLY A 59 13.68 -4.36 19.47
C GLY A 59 13.03 -3.05 19.01
N GLY A 60 13.04 -2.76 17.71
CA GLY A 60 12.29 -1.68 17.07
C GLY A 60 11.26 -2.21 16.06
N THR A 61 10.31 -1.36 15.66
CA THR A 61 9.42 -1.66 14.52
C THR A 61 10.21 -1.52 13.22
N PRO A 62 10.14 -2.52 12.30
CA PRO A 62 10.76 -2.42 10.98
C PRO A 62 10.30 -1.17 10.21
N ALA A 63 11.15 -0.67 9.31
CA ALA A 63 10.79 0.44 8.41
C ALA A 63 9.58 0.12 7.52
N TYR A 64 9.33 -1.15 7.24
CA TYR A 64 8.15 -1.61 6.51
C TYR A 64 7.82 -3.07 6.86
N ALA A 65 6.66 -3.54 6.42
CA ALA A 65 6.28 -4.95 6.44
C ALA A 65 5.70 -5.37 5.08
N VAL A 66 6.01 -6.59 4.65
CA VAL A 66 5.47 -7.24 3.46
C VAL A 66 4.76 -8.52 3.90
N GLU A 67 3.48 -8.65 3.59
CA GLU A 67 2.68 -9.82 3.92
C GLU A 67 1.99 -10.37 2.68
N LYS A 68 2.32 -11.60 2.30
CA LYS A 68 1.62 -12.31 1.24
C LYS A 68 0.36 -12.96 1.81
N ARG A 69 -0.79 -12.56 1.26
CA ARG A 69 -2.10 -13.07 1.66
C ARG A 69 -2.41 -14.42 0.99
N PRO A 70 -3.32 -15.22 1.58
CA PRO A 70 -3.76 -16.49 0.99
C PRO A 70 -4.44 -16.35 -0.38
N ASP A 71 -5.00 -15.18 -0.69
CA ASP A 71 -5.63 -14.88 -1.98
C ASP A 71 -4.62 -14.46 -3.08
N GLY A 72 -3.33 -14.45 -2.75
CA GLY A 72 -2.23 -14.11 -3.67
C GLY A 72 -1.89 -12.62 -3.72
N LEU A 73 -2.64 -11.76 -3.02
CA LEU A 73 -2.32 -10.34 -2.88
C LEU A 73 -1.14 -10.16 -1.93
N ILE A 74 -0.44 -9.02 -2.06
CA ILE A 74 0.63 -8.63 -1.16
C ILE A 74 0.25 -7.32 -0.49
N ASP A 75 0.21 -7.33 0.83
CA ASP A 75 0.04 -6.15 1.67
C ASP A 75 1.42 -5.57 2.01
N ILE A 76 1.55 -4.26 1.84
CA ILE A 76 2.73 -3.46 2.12
C ILE A 76 2.35 -2.46 3.20
N THR A 77 3.11 -2.42 4.28
CA THR A 77 2.95 -1.40 5.33
C THR A 77 4.24 -0.61 5.41
N LEU A 78 4.18 0.70 5.18
CA LEU A 78 5.31 1.62 5.32
C LEU A 78 5.25 2.33 6.67
N ASN A 79 6.25 2.09 7.52
CA ASN A 79 6.40 2.73 8.83
C ASN A 79 7.45 3.86 8.80
N GLU A 80 8.48 3.73 7.96
CA GLU A 80 9.52 4.73 7.72
C GLU A 80 9.87 4.80 6.23
N VAL A 81 10.29 5.98 5.75
CA VAL A 81 10.66 6.21 4.34
C VAL A 81 12.16 5.97 4.15
N LYS A 82 12.59 4.72 4.29
CA LYS A 82 14.00 4.34 4.15
C LYS A 82 14.15 3.04 3.37
N ASN A 83 15.31 2.87 2.75
CA ASN A 83 15.75 1.63 2.09
C ASN A 83 14.73 1.05 1.08
N PRO A 84 14.32 1.80 0.03
CA PRO A 84 13.38 1.29 -0.98
C PRO A 84 13.90 0.02 -1.68
N GLU A 85 15.22 -0.14 -1.82
CA GLU A 85 15.84 -1.33 -2.42
C GLU A 85 15.55 -2.61 -1.62
N GLN A 86 15.59 -2.54 -0.29
CA GLN A 86 15.29 -3.72 0.54
C GLN A 86 13.81 -4.10 0.43
N LEU A 87 12.90 -3.11 0.40
CA LEU A 87 11.48 -3.36 0.15
C LEU A 87 11.27 -4.01 -1.23
N GLN A 88 11.99 -3.54 -2.24
CA GLN A 88 11.94 -4.11 -3.58
C GLN A 88 12.39 -5.58 -3.59
N GLU A 89 13.51 -5.90 -2.94
CA GLU A 89 14.01 -7.28 -2.81
C GLU A 89 13.01 -8.18 -2.07
N ASP A 90 12.44 -7.71 -0.97
CA ASP A 90 11.47 -8.47 -0.19
C ASP A 90 10.16 -8.71 -0.97
N LEU A 91 9.74 -7.74 -1.79
CA LEU A 91 8.61 -7.91 -2.71
C LEU A 91 8.90 -8.94 -3.82
N ARG A 92 10.12 -8.93 -4.37
CA ARG A 92 10.55 -9.96 -5.33
C ARG A 92 10.59 -11.33 -4.68
N ALA A 93 11.12 -11.44 -3.46
CA ALA A 93 11.11 -12.67 -2.68
C ALA A 93 9.68 -13.17 -2.38
N ALA A 94 8.71 -12.25 -2.23
CA ALA A 94 7.29 -12.57 -2.10
C ALA A 94 6.60 -12.96 -3.43
N GLY A 95 7.30 -12.84 -4.56
CA GLY A 95 6.85 -13.22 -5.90
C GLY A 95 6.29 -12.07 -6.74
N ALA A 96 6.67 -10.83 -6.46
CA ALA A 96 6.30 -9.66 -7.25
C ALA A 96 7.52 -9.12 -8.02
N GLU A 97 7.52 -9.21 -9.35
CA GLU A 97 8.57 -8.60 -10.18
C GLU A 97 8.34 -7.09 -10.28
N VAL A 98 8.91 -6.33 -9.34
CA VAL A 98 8.65 -4.90 -9.18
C VAL A 98 9.91 -4.07 -9.10
N VAL A 99 9.77 -2.77 -9.39
CA VAL A 99 10.70 -1.73 -8.96
C VAL A 99 10.03 -0.79 -7.98
N VAL A 100 10.78 -0.33 -6.97
CA VAL A 100 10.26 0.53 -5.89
C VAL A 100 11.04 1.82 -5.82
N ASN A 101 10.33 2.95 -5.84
CA ASN A 101 10.95 4.26 -5.67
C ASN A 101 10.18 5.11 -4.66
N TYR A 102 10.92 5.78 -3.78
CA TYR A 102 10.40 6.79 -2.88
C TYR A 102 10.69 8.16 -3.48
N ILE A 103 9.64 8.92 -3.76
CA ILE A 103 9.71 10.23 -4.41
C ILE A 103 9.34 11.29 -3.36
N PRO A 104 10.32 12.07 -2.86
CA PRO A 104 10.05 13.15 -1.92
C PRO A 104 9.17 14.25 -2.53
N MET A 105 8.53 15.04 -1.66
CA MET A 105 7.88 16.28 -2.06
C MET A 105 8.84 17.19 -2.85
N GLY A 106 8.35 17.75 -3.97
CA GLY A 106 9.14 18.61 -4.86
C GLY A 106 10.08 17.86 -5.81
N LYS A 107 10.06 16.52 -5.83
CA LYS A 107 10.84 15.69 -6.75
C LYS A 107 9.94 14.87 -7.67
N LYS A 108 10.50 14.39 -8.78
CA LYS A 108 9.93 13.35 -9.65
C LYS A 108 11.03 12.45 -10.20
N CYS A 109 10.68 11.26 -10.66
CA CYS A 109 11.61 10.43 -11.44
C CYS A 109 11.85 11.02 -12.83
N SER A 110 13.05 10.84 -13.37
CA SER A 110 13.43 11.10 -14.76
C SER A 110 14.21 9.89 -15.28
N PRO A 111 14.06 9.49 -16.55
CA PRO A 111 13.16 10.05 -17.56
C PRO A 111 11.69 9.71 -17.30
N GLN A 112 10.76 10.39 -17.96
CA GLN A 112 9.34 9.99 -18.03
C GLN A 112 8.84 10.00 -19.48
N PRO A 113 8.05 8.99 -19.91
CA PRO A 113 7.72 7.77 -19.17
C PRO A 113 8.94 6.85 -19.00
N ARG A 114 8.97 6.08 -17.90
CA ARG A 114 10.08 5.15 -17.58
C ARG A 114 10.00 3.81 -18.31
N SER A 115 8.89 3.53 -18.96
CA SER A 115 8.69 2.38 -19.83
C SER A 115 8.23 2.88 -21.20
N SER A 116 8.54 2.13 -22.26
CA SER A 116 7.97 2.36 -23.58
C SER A 116 6.45 2.28 -23.57
N HIS A 117 5.87 1.50 -22.65
CA HIS A 117 4.44 1.35 -22.51
C HIS A 117 4.03 0.91 -21.09
N PHE A 118 3.14 1.70 -20.47
CA PHE A 118 2.44 1.31 -19.25
C PHE A 118 1.03 0.83 -19.58
N LEU A 119 0.65 -0.31 -19.00
CA LEU A 119 -0.70 -0.85 -19.14
C LEU A 119 -1.75 0.06 -18.50
N GLY A 120 -2.95 0.05 -19.08
CA GLY A 120 -4.14 0.65 -18.50
C GLY A 120 -4.60 -0.06 -17.23
N LYS A 121 -5.37 0.63 -16.38
CA LYS A 121 -5.93 0.03 -15.14
C LYS A 121 -6.89 -1.14 -15.43
N GLU A 122 -7.58 -1.10 -16.56
CA GLU A 122 -8.49 -2.15 -17.01
C GLU A 122 -7.74 -3.39 -17.50
N GLU A 123 -6.51 -3.21 -18.00
CA GLU A 123 -5.66 -4.31 -18.49
C GLU A 123 -4.91 -4.98 -17.34
N ALA A 124 -4.35 -4.18 -16.43
CA ALA A 124 -3.60 -4.68 -15.27
C ALA A 124 -3.81 -3.77 -14.05
N ARG A 125 -4.63 -4.25 -13.12
CA ARG A 125 -4.90 -3.53 -11.86
C ARG A 125 -3.89 -3.91 -10.78
N LEU A 126 -2.66 -3.40 -10.92
CA LEU A 126 -1.57 -3.72 -10.00
C LEU A 126 -1.87 -3.28 -8.55
N ALA A 127 -2.34 -2.05 -8.33
CA ALA A 127 -2.75 -1.60 -7.01
C ALA A 127 -4.25 -1.79 -6.77
N VAL A 128 -4.56 -2.35 -5.60
CA VAL A 128 -5.92 -2.55 -5.10
C VAL A 128 -6.29 -1.34 -4.24
N PHE A 129 -7.26 -0.57 -4.71
CA PHE A 129 -7.75 0.65 -4.06
C PHE A 129 -9.23 0.54 -3.69
N PRO A 130 -9.67 1.21 -2.59
CA PRO A 130 -8.86 2.01 -1.66
C PRO A 130 -8.05 1.15 -0.67
N SER A 131 -6.94 1.67 -0.16
CA SER A 131 -6.29 1.08 1.02
C SER A 131 -7.10 1.43 2.28
N PRO A 132 -7.25 0.51 3.25
CA PRO A 132 -8.01 0.76 4.47
C PRO A 132 -7.34 1.78 5.41
N GLU A 133 -6.01 1.97 5.34
CA GLU A 133 -5.26 2.81 6.29
C GLU A 133 -4.11 3.57 5.59
N PRO A 134 -3.78 4.80 6.05
CA PRO A 134 -2.60 5.52 5.57
C PRO A 134 -1.31 4.69 5.73
N GLY A 135 -0.43 4.75 4.73
CA GLY A 135 0.83 4.00 4.74
C GLY A 135 0.69 2.50 4.47
N ARG A 136 -0.54 1.99 4.29
CA ARG A 136 -0.78 0.62 3.85
C ARG A 136 -1.15 0.59 2.38
N PHE A 137 -0.70 -0.41 1.65
CA PHE A 137 -0.97 -0.61 0.24
C PHE A 137 -1.16 -2.09 -0.03
N THR A 138 -2.01 -2.41 -1.00
CA THR A 138 -2.19 -3.80 -1.44
C THR A 138 -1.96 -3.87 -2.93
N ILE A 139 -1.13 -4.81 -3.37
CA ILE A 139 -0.87 -5.07 -4.79
C ILE A 139 -1.29 -6.48 -5.18
N ASP A 140 -1.70 -6.66 -6.44
CA ASP A 140 -1.88 -7.96 -7.06
C ASP A 140 -0.68 -8.27 -7.96
N PRO A 141 0.29 -9.08 -7.53
CA PRO A 141 1.48 -9.37 -8.35
C PRO A 141 1.15 -10.24 -9.57
N ARG A 142 -0.02 -10.91 -9.62
CA ARG A 142 -0.37 -11.85 -10.70
C ARG A 142 -0.70 -11.16 -12.02
N VAL A 143 -0.94 -9.85 -11.99
CA VAL A 143 -1.17 -9.08 -13.22
C VAL A 143 0.14 -8.69 -13.93
N ILE A 144 1.30 -8.99 -13.33
CA ILE A 144 2.61 -8.75 -13.93
C ILE A 144 2.95 -9.96 -14.80
N GLY A 145 2.89 -9.80 -16.12
CA GLY A 145 3.21 -10.85 -17.08
C GLY A 145 4.72 -10.99 -17.32
N GLU A 146 5.08 -11.98 -18.14
CA GLU A 146 6.47 -12.15 -18.58
C GLU A 146 6.97 -10.93 -19.37
N GLY A 147 8.21 -10.52 -19.14
CA GLY A 147 8.80 -9.34 -19.78
C GLY A 147 8.20 -8.00 -19.32
N GLN A 148 7.44 -8.01 -18.22
CA GLN A 148 6.87 -6.83 -17.59
C GLN A 148 7.40 -6.68 -16.17
N THR A 149 7.30 -5.46 -15.65
CA THR A 149 7.65 -5.13 -14.27
C THR A 149 6.62 -4.19 -13.69
N GLY A 150 6.20 -4.45 -12.45
CA GLY A 150 5.36 -3.53 -11.69
C GLY A 150 6.19 -2.35 -11.19
N VAL A 151 5.81 -1.13 -11.53
CA VAL A 151 6.48 0.09 -11.06
C VAL A 151 5.68 0.66 -9.90
N LEU A 152 6.29 0.70 -8.72
CA LEU A 152 5.71 1.21 -7.47
C LEU A 152 6.42 2.50 -7.06
N GLU A 153 5.80 3.64 -7.34
CA GLU A 153 6.32 4.95 -6.98
C GLU A 153 5.51 5.55 -5.83
N PHE A 154 6.16 5.68 -4.67
CA PHE A 154 5.55 6.24 -3.48
C PHE A 154 5.91 7.72 -3.37
N SER A 155 4.93 8.61 -3.47
CA SER A 155 5.09 10.01 -3.12
C SER A 155 5.05 10.13 -1.61
N VAL A 156 6.19 10.46 -1.01
CA VAL A 156 6.42 10.36 0.43
C VAL A 156 6.64 11.72 1.08
N SER A 157 6.07 11.88 2.27
CA SER A 157 6.38 12.98 3.20
C SER A 157 6.38 12.42 4.61
N GLU A 158 7.37 12.81 5.41
CA GLU A 158 7.37 12.54 6.85
C GLU A 158 6.71 13.71 7.57
N ASN A 159 5.61 13.46 8.30
CA ASN A 159 4.94 14.47 9.12
C ASN A 159 4.60 13.86 10.48
N ASN A 160 5.00 14.53 11.58
CA ASN A 160 4.66 14.13 12.95
C ASN A 160 4.90 12.64 13.27
N GLY A 161 5.97 12.05 12.72
CA GLY A 161 6.33 10.64 12.95
C GLY A 161 5.50 9.62 12.18
N GLY A 162 4.66 10.04 11.23
CA GLY A 162 3.92 9.17 10.32
C GLY A 162 4.33 9.37 8.85
N VAL A 163 4.27 8.28 8.07
CA VAL A 163 4.49 8.31 6.63
C VAL A 163 3.19 8.64 5.91
N VAL A 164 3.14 9.80 5.26
CA VAL A 164 2.08 10.08 4.29
C VAL A 164 2.62 9.68 2.93
N ALA A 165 2.09 8.58 2.41
CA ALA A 165 2.45 8.07 1.11
C ALA A 165 1.22 7.97 0.19
N GLY A 166 1.28 8.63 -0.96
CA GLY A 166 0.47 8.26 -2.11
C GLY A 166 1.24 7.26 -2.96
N ILE A 167 0.58 6.31 -3.62
CA ILE A 167 1.25 5.38 -4.54
C ILE A 167 0.74 5.59 -5.97
N TRP A 168 1.67 5.68 -6.90
CA TRP A 168 1.43 5.39 -8.31
C TRP A 168 1.96 3.99 -8.58
N ALA A 169 1.08 3.12 -9.06
CA ALA A 169 1.39 1.72 -9.30
C ALA A 169 0.83 1.27 -10.65
N ARG A 170 1.70 0.88 -11.57
CA ARG A 170 1.33 0.35 -12.90
C ARG A 170 2.28 -0.73 -13.36
N VAL A 171 1.83 -1.56 -14.29
CA VAL A 171 2.66 -2.54 -14.98
C VAL A 171 3.24 -1.89 -16.24
N GLY A 172 4.55 -1.91 -16.39
CA GLY A 172 5.28 -1.43 -17.56
C GLY A 172 5.94 -2.56 -18.33
N GLN A 173 6.14 -2.39 -19.64
CA GLN A 173 6.98 -3.29 -20.43
C GLN A 173 8.46 -3.03 -20.15
N ASN A 174 9.25 -4.11 -20.10
CA ASN A 174 10.69 -4.01 -19.90
C ASN A 174 11.40 -3.44 -21.15
N PRO A 175 12.56 -2.77 -20.97
CA PRO A 175 13.16 -2.40 -19.68
C PRO A 175 12.45 -1.21 -19.02
N ILE A 176 12.47 -1.18 -17.68
CA ILE A 176 12.09 0.02 -16.91
C ILE A 176 13.36 0.85 -16.70
N ALA A 177 13.36 2.11 -17.14
CA ALA A 177 14.45 3.04 -16.89
C ALA A 177 14.60 3.32 -15.39
N GLU A 178 15.82 3.55 -14.91
CA GLU A 178 16.09 3.93 -13.53
C GLU A 178 15.39 5.25 -13.14
N CYS A 179 15.13 5.44 -11.85
CA CYS A 179 14.56 6.69 -11.33
C CYS A 179 15.68 7.65 -10.93
N GLU A 180 16.00 8.62 -11.79
CA GLU A 180 16.80 9.76 -11.37
C GLU A 180 15.90 10.84 -10.76
N LEU A 181 16.10 11.17 -9.48
CA LEU A 181 15.30 12.19 -8.80
C LEU A 181 15.69 13.59 -9.27
N VAL A 182 14.76 14.27 -9.95
CA VAL A 182 14.92 15.66 -10.39
C VAL A 182 13.93 16.57 -9.69
N ASP A 183 14.31 17.84 -9.52
CA ASP A 183 13.41 18.86 -8.97
C ASP A 183 12.22 19.12 -9.90
N THR A 184 11.06 19.37 -9.31
CA THR A 184 9.84 19.69 -10.05
C THR A 184 8.92 20.60 -9.24
N THR A 185 8.10 21.38 -9.93
CA THR A 185 6.97 22.11 -9.34
C THR A 185 5.63 21.39 -9.56
N ASP A 186 5.62 20.35 -10.38
CA ASP A 186 4.47 19.47 -10.61
C ASP A 186 4.23 18.54 -9.43
N ALA A 187 3.06 17.89 -9.39
CA ALA A 187 2.81 16.83 -8.41
C ALA A 187 3.79 15.65 -8.61
N PRO A 188 4.32 15.02 -7.55
CA PRO A 188 5.39 14.00 -7.65
C PRO A 188 5.06 12.75 -8.45
N LEU A 189 3.78 12.43 -8.62
CA LEU A 189 3.25 11.25 -9.33
C LEU A 189 2.53 11.62 -10.64
N LEU A 190 2.78 12.83 -11.15
CA LEU A 190 2.30 13.24 -12.46
C LEU A 190 3.23 12.62 -13.52
N HIS A 191 2.67 11.70 -14.31
CA HIS A 191 3.33 10.99 -15.41
C HIS A 191 2.66 11.27 -16.75
#